data_AF-A0A1I1F0U8-F1
#
_entry.id   AF-A0A1I1F0U8-F1
#
_cell.length_a   1.000
_cell.length_b   1.000
_cell.length_c   1.000
_cell.angle_alpha   90.00
_cell.angle_beta   90.00
_cell.angle_gamma   90.00
#
_symmetry.space_group_name_H-M   'P 1'
#
loop_
_entity.id
_entity.type
_entity.pdbx_description
1 polymer ?
#
loop_
_entity_poly.entity_id
_entity_poly.type
_entity_poly.pdbx_seq_one_letter_code
_entity_poly.pdbx_strand_id
1 'polypeptide(L)'
;MCIKKITTGLLALTMVFSGAIMPMGTIAAETSITASAANKTYNYNGYQYIVLEDGTLEITAFDAAANGCKGKLEIPATINGKKVTSIGKYAFHGCTAFNELHIPEGVKTISDFGFYECSSVKKIVFPKSLTTICYCAFDNCKSLTAIDLPENIKDIGIFAFSGIVNVKSVLIPKSVVSIGEGAFGYKYVGRFSVQQMDDFTVKGYKGSAAEKYASDYGFKFIAEAEKTDGETKKIKGDLNGDGKVNVTDTTKLAAFLKGKISLPEGVDADINGDGKINVTDLTLLAACVKGYRIL
;
A
#
# COMPACT_ATOMS: atom_id res chain seq x y z
N MET A 1 -1.28 -15.33 -9.22
CA MET A 1 -1.77 -15.74 -7.88
C MET A 1 -0.95 -14.96 -6.87
N CYS A 2 -1.55 -14.05 -6.10
CA CYS A 2 -0.84 -13.39 -4.99
C CYS A 2 -0.37 -14.49 -4.03
N ILE A 3 0.93 -14.73 -3.94
CA ILE A 3 1.47 -15.74 -3.02
C ILE A 3 1.28 -15.19 -1.60
N LYS A 4 0.26 -15.69 -0.89
CA LYS A 4 0.22 -15.59 0.57
C LYS A 4 1.49 -16.28 1.06
N LYS A 5 2.43 -15.52 1.65
CA LYS A 5 3.50 -16.12 2.45
C LYS A 5 2.83 -16.71 3.69
N ILE A 6 2.30 -17.92 3.56
CA ILE A 6 1.96 -18.75 4.70
C ILE A 6 3.31 -19.28 5.18
N THR A 7 3.84 -18.67 6.24
CA THR A 7 4.99 -19.18 6.97
C THR A 7 4.59 -20.46 7.68
N THR A 8 4.44 -21.56 6.95
CA THR A 8 4.22 -22.87 7.56
C THR A 8 5.48 -23.20 8.36
N GLY A 9 5.39 -23.11 9.68
CA GLY A 9 6.45 -23.48 10.61
C GLY A 9 6.85 -24.94 10.39
N LEU A 10 8.00 -25.13 9.76
CA LEU A 10 8.67 -26.42 9.64
C LEU A 10 9.16 -26.82 11.04
N LEU A 11 8.37 -27.60 11.77
CA LEU A 11 8.83 -28.24 13.00
C LEU A 11 9.79 -29.37 12.61
N ALA A 12 11.08 -29.06 12.49
CA ALA A 12 12.13 -30.05 12.31
C ALA A 12 12.25 -30.88 13.60
N LEU A 13 11.68 -32.09 13.61
CA LEU A 13 11.88 -33.06 14.67
C LEU A 13 13.26 -33.70 14.48
N THR A 14 14.29 -33.21 15.18
CA THR A 14 15.59 -33.87 15.24
C THR A 14 15.46 -35.15 16.06
N MET A 15 15.35 -36.30 15.40
CA MET A 15 15.54 -37.59 16.06
C MET A 15 17.05 -37.88 16.19
N VAL A 16 17.53 -37.87 17.43
CA VAL A 16 18.80 -38.47 17.83
C VAL A 16 18.59 -39.99 17.83
N PHE A 17 19.27 -40.72 16.95
CA PHE A 17 19.42 -42.17 17.07
C PHE A 17 20.88 -42.52 17.30
N SER A 18 21.23 -42.73 18.57
CA SER A 18 22.28 -43.66 18.96
C SER A 18 21.86 -45.08 18.58
N GLY A 19 22.78 -45.85 18.02
CA GLY A 19 22.48 -47.04 17.22
C GLY A 19 21.84 -48.22 17.95
N ALA A 20 21.08 -49.00 17.16
CA ALA A 20 21.04 -50.46 17.20
C ALA A 20 20.30 -50.96 15.94
N ILE A 21 20.84 -52.00 15.32
CA ILE A 21 20.38 -52.68 14.11
C ILE A 21 19.09 -53.46 14.39
N MET A 22 18.07 -53.43 13.51
CA MET A 22 17.01 -54.47 13.38
C MET A 22 16.28 -54.40 12.00
N PRO A 23 15.61 -55.49 11.55
CA PRO A 23 15.62 -55.95 10.16
C PRO A 23 14.44 -55.51 9.27
N MET A 24 14.66 -55.74 7.98
CA MET A 24 13.76 -55.64 6.81
C MET A 24 12.31 -56.09 7.09
N GLY A 25 11.34 -55.18 6.95
CA GLY A 25 9.91 -55.52 6.99
C GLY A 25 9.00 -54.33 6.68
N THR A 26 8.27 -54.42 5.56
CA THR A 26 7.12 -53.60 5.13
C THR A 26 7.33 -52.09 4.93
N ILE A 27 7.37 -51.69 3.65
CA ILE A 27 7.21 -50.31 3.20
C ILE A 27 5.73 -49.93 3.40
N ALA A 28 5.40 -49.35 4.56
CA ALA A 28 4.16 -48.59 4.67
C ALA A 28 4.40 -47.27 3.93
N ALA A 29 3.70 -47.05 2.82
CA ALA A 29 3.69 -45.75 2.17
C ALA A 29 3.13 -44.74 3.18
N GLU A 30 4.01 -43.90 3.73
CA GLU A 30 3.59 -42.71 4.47
C GLU A 30 2.92 -41.77 3.47
N THR A 31 1.61 -41.99 3.29
CA THR A 31 0.74 -40.96 2.76
C THR A 31 0.72 -39.89 3.84
N SER A 32 1.56 -38.87 3.69
CA SER A 32 1.40 -37.63 4.44
C SER A 32 0.08 -37.00 3.98
N ILE A 33 -0.99 -37.40 4.65
CA ILE A 33 -2.25 -36.68 4.60
C ILE A 33 -1.97 -35.35 5.29
N THR A 34 -1.57 -34.36 4.50
CA THR A 34 -1.57 -32.97 4.94
C THR A 34 -3.04 -32.59 5.12
N ALA A 35 -3.58 -32.88 6.32
CA ALA A 35 -4.81 -32.27 6.77
C ALA A 35 -4.53 -30.77 6.86
N SER A 36 -4.89 -30.01 5.83
CA SER A 36 -5.02 -28.57 5.95
C SER A 36 -6.11 -28.35 6.97
N ALA A 37 -5.72 -28.07 8.22
CA ALA A 37 -6.67 -27.71 9.26
C ALA A 37 -7.41 -26.46 8.76
N ALA A 38 -8.66 -26.62 8.35
CA ALA A 38 -9.49 -25.51 7.94
C ALA A 38 -9.55 -24.54 9.13
N ASN A 39 -9.08 -23.31 8.93
CA ASN A 39 -9.11 -22.30 9.98
C ASN A 39 -10.54 -22.14 10.48
N LYS A 40 -10.71 -22.20 11.81
CA LYS A 40 -12.00 -22.01 12.44
C LYS A 40 -12.57 -20.64 12.05
N THR A 41 -13.75 -20.66 11.45
CA THR A 41 -14.47 -19.46 11.01
C THR A 41 -15.42 -19.00 12.12
N TYR A 42 -15.51 -17.69 12.30
CA TYR A 42 -16.35 -17.01 13.28
C TYR A 42 -17.31 -16.06 12.56
N ASN A 43 -18.44 -15.74 13.19
CA ASN A 43 -19.44 -14.80 12.67
C ASN A 43 -19.62 -13.63 13.64
N TYR A 44 -19.70 -12.41 13.11
CA TYR A 44 -20.00 -11.20 13.88
C TYR A 44 -20.70 -10.18 12.99
N ASN A 45 -21.95 -9.83 13.29
CA ASN A 45 -22.74 -8.82 12.57
C ASN A 45 -22.68 -8.95 11.04
N GLY A 46 -22.87 -10.18 10.54
CA GLY A 46 -22.82 -10.46 9.10
C GLY A 46 -21.45 -10.73 8.51
N TYR A 47 -20.38 -10.46 9.26
CA TYR A 47 -19.01 -10.74 8.84
C TYR A 47 -18.58 -12.14 9.29
N GLN A 48 -18.20 -12.96 8.32
CA GLN A 48 -17.43 -14.18 8.58
C GLN A 48 -15.95 -13.85 8.58
N TYR A 49 -15.21 -14.38 9.54
CA TYR A 49 -13.78 -14.13 9.65
C TYR A 49 -13.02 -15.30 10.26
N ILE A 50 -11.71 -15.31 10.02
CA ILE A 50 -10.76 -16.22 10.66
C ILE A 50 -9.73 -15.42 11.47
N VAL A 51 -9.14 -16.06 12.47
CA VAL A 51 -7.99 -15.51 13.20
C VAL A 51 -6.71 -16.05 12.55
N LEU A 52 -5.83 -15.14 12.14
CA LEU A 52 -4.53 -15.45 11.55
C LEU A 52 -3.52 -15.83 12.65
N GLU A 53 -2.39 -16.42 12.25
CA GLU A 53 -1.31 -16.85 13.17
C GLU A 53 -0.75 -15.70 14.01
N ASP A 54 -0.71 -14.48 13.45
CA ASP A 54 -0.27 -13.26 14.14
C ASP A 54 -1.34 -12.68 15.09
N GLY A 55 -2.49 -13.36 15.24
CA GLY A 55 -3.59 -12.97 16.11
C GLY A 55 -4.53 -11.92 15.51
N THR A 56 -4.30 -11.45 14.29
CA THR A 56 -5.15 -10.51 13.55
C THR A 56 -6.23 -11.25 12.75
N LEU A 57 -7.11 -10.53 12.04
CA LEU A 57 -8.29 -11.09 11.40
C LEU A 57 -8.27 -10.93 9.88
N GLU A 58 -8.75 -11.97 9.20
CA GLU A 58 -9.14 -11.92 7.79
C GLU A 58 -10.66 -12.07 7.66
N ILE A 59 -11.32 -11.12 7.00
CA ILE A 59 -12.76 -11.24 6.67
C ILE A 59 -12.88 -12.19 5.49
N THR A 60 -13.61 -13.29 5.64
CA THR A 60 -13.72 -14.36 4.63
C THR A 60 -15.04 -14.34 3.86
N ALA A 61 -16.10 -13.78 4.45
CA ALA A 61 -17.37 -13.55 3.76
C ALA A 61 -18.17 -12.45 4.46
N PHE A 62 -19.12 -11.86 3.73
CA PHE A 62 -20.07 -10.90 4.24
C PHE A 62 -21.47 -11.26 3.73
N ASP A 63 -22.40 -11.46 4.65
CA ASP A 63 -23.80 -11.74 4.32
C ASP A 63 -24.55 -10.43 4.03
N ALA A 64 -24.47 -9.98 2.78
CA ALA A 64 -25.17 -8.77 2.33
C ALA A 64 -26.71 -8.92 2.35
N ALA A 65 -27.24 -10.14 2.24
CA ALA A 65 -28.68 -10.39 2.21
C ALA A 65 -29.30 -10.21 3.61
N ALA A 66 -28.62 -10.69 4.65
CA ALA A 66 -29.09 -10.54 6.03
C ALA A 66 -28.82 -9.14 6.62
N ASN A 67 -27.80 -8.42 6.13
CA ASN A 67 -27.33 -7.18 6.77
C ASN A 67 -27.70 -5.90 6.01
N GLY A 68 -28.35 -6.01 4.85
CA GLY A 68 -29.09 -4.91 4.23
C GLY A 68 -28.29 -3.63 4.02
N CYS A 69 -26.97 -3.72 3.79
CA CYS A 69 -26.07 -2.56 3.67
C CYS A 69 -26.40 -1.74 2.43
N LYS A 70 -27.41 -0.89 2.55
CA LYS A 70 -27.80 0.12 1.57
C LYS A 70 -27.05 1.41 1.90
N GLY A 71 -26.48 2.04 0.87
CA GLY A 71 -25.70 3.27 1.05
C GLY A 71 -24.24 2.97 1.41
N LYS A 72 -23.83 3.22 2.64
CA LYS A 72 -22.42 3.15 3.06
C LYS A 72 -22.11 1.83 3.78
N LEU A 73 -21.08 1.11 3.31
CA LEU A 73 -20.51 -0.06 4.01
C LEU A 73 -19.23 0.35 4.73
N GLU A 74 -19.21 0.14 6.04
CA GLU A 74 -18.08 0.38 6.94
C GLU A 74 -17.55 -0.98 7.42
N ILE A 75 -16.41 -1.42 6.89
CA ILE A 75 -15.79 -2.65 7.37
C ILE A 75 -15.17 -2.35 8.75
N PRO A 76 -15.45 -3.16 9.79
CA PRO A 76 -14.95 -2.88 11.13
C PRO A 76 -13.43 -2.99 11.20
N ALA A 77 -12.77 -1.98 11.77
CA ALA A 77 -11.32 -2.02 12.01
C ALA A 77 -10.92 -3.10 13.02
N THR A 78 -11.82 -3.42 13.95
CA THR A 78 -11.64 -4.47 14.95
C THR A 78 -12.90 -5.30 15.15
N ILE A 79 -12.74 -6.60 15.42
CA ILE A 79 -13.81 -7.48 15.87
C ILE A 79 -13.33 -8.15 17.15
N ASN A 80 -14.10 -7.99 18.25
CA ASN A 80 -13.75 -8.53 19.58
C ASN A 80 -12.32 -8.19 20.03
N GLY A 81 -11.89 -6.94 19.81
CA GLY A 81 -10.56 -6.44 20.20
C GLY A 81 -9.39 -6.86 19.28
N LYS A 82 -9.64 -7.67 18.24
CA LYS A 82 -8.63 -8.06 17.25
C LYS A 82 -8.74 -7.21 15.99
N LYS A 83 -7.61 -6.81 15.43
CA LYS A 83 -7.54 -5.94 14.23
C LYS A 83 -7.85 -6.72 12.95
N VAL A 84 -8.62 -6.12 12.05
CA VAL A 84 -8.83 -6.62 10.69
C VAL A 84 -7.67 -6.15 9.82
N THR A 85 -6.95 -7.11 9.23
CA THR A 85 -5.72 -6.85 8.45
C THR A 85 -5.80 -7.35 7.01
N SER A 86 -6.79 -8.18 6.68
CA SER A 86 -6.94 -8.77 5.36
C SER A 86 -8.42 -8.89 4.97
N ILE A 87 -8.70 -8.66 3.70
CA ILE A 87 -9.96 -9.05 3.06
C ILE A 87 -9.70 -10.31 2.26
N GLY A 88 -10.41 -11.37 2.60
CA GLY A 88 -10.27 -12.71 2.06
C GLY A 88 -10.87 -12.87 0.67
N LYS A 89 -10.61 -14.04 0.09
CA LYS A 89 -11.06 -14.37 -1.26
C LYS A 89 -12.59 -14.38 -1.32
N TYR A 90 -13.17 -13.69 -2.30
CA TYR A 90 -14.63 -13.56 -2.48
C TYR A 90 -15.39 -12.95 -1.28
N ALA A 91 -14.71 -12.29 -0.33
CA ALA A 91 -15.34 -11.91 0.93
C ALA A 91 -16.60 -11.04 0.76
N PHE A 92 -16.64 -10.17 -0.25
CA PHE A 92 -17.76 -9.30 -0.58
C PHE A 92 -18.24 -9.51 -2.01
N HIS A 93 -18.02 -10.69 -2.59
CA HIS A 93 -18.41 -10.97 -3.97
C HIS A 93 -19.91 -10.72 -4.20
N GLY A 94 -20.23 -10.00 -5.28
CA GLY A 94 -21.60 -9.75 -5.71
C GLY A 94 -22.39 -8.82 -4.79
N CYS A 95 -21.74 -8.12 -3.85
CA CYS A 95 -22.43 -7.20 -2.97
C CYS A 95 -22.82 -5.91 -3.71
N THR A 96 -24.08 -5.82 -4.10
CA THR A 96 -24.61 -4.72 -4.95
C THR A 96 -25.49 -3.71 -4.20
N ALA A 97 -25.59 -3.83 -2.87
CA ALA A 97 -26.48 -2.98 -2.08
C ALA A 97 -25.87 -1.61 -1.68
N PHE A 98 -24.54 -1.53 -1.54
CA PHE A 98 -23.85 -0.31 -1.10
C PHE A 98 -23.26 0.48 -2.28
N ASN A 99 -23.18 1.80 -2.09
CA ASN A 99 -22.64 2.77 -3.05
C ASN A 99 -21.34 3.43 -2.56
N GLU A 100 -21.01 3.34 -1.28
CA GLU A 100 -19.74 3.81 -0.71
C GLU A 100 -19.15 2.71 0.17
N LEU A 101 -17.86 2.42 -0.02
CA LEU A 101 -17.12 1.38 0.71
C LEU A 101 -15.95 2.01 1.47
N HIS A 102 -15.91 1.80 2.79
CA HIS A 102 -14.82 2.24 3.66
C HIS A 102 -14.07 1.02 4.17
N ILE A 103 -12.81 0.90 3.75
CA ILE A 103 -11.91 -0.18 4.19
C ILE A 103 -11.03 0.38 5.31
N PRO A 104 -11.02 -0.22 6.50
CA PRO A 104 -10.41 0.38 7.68
C PRO A 104 -8.88 0.36 7.64
N GLU A 105 -8.27 1.32 8.34
CA GLU A 105 -6.84 1.31 8.61
C GLU A 105 -6.40 0.01 9.31
N GLY A 106 -5.24 -0.50 8.91
CA GLY A 106 -4.72 -1.79 9.33
C GLY A 106 -4.90 -2.89 8.28
N VAL A 107 -5.87 -2.76 7.35
CA VAL A 107 -5.99 -3.67 6.20
C VAL A 107 -4.80 -3.47 5.27
N LYS A 108 -4.05 -4.55 5.04
CA LYS A 108 -2.85 -4.58 4.20
C LYS A 108 -3.09 -5.23 2.84
N THR A 109 -3.99 -6.21 2.79
CA THR A 109 -4.23 -7.03 1.60
C THR A 109 -5.71 -7.15 1.29
N ILE A 110 -6.04 -7.01 0.02
CA ILE A 110 -7.35 -7.39 -0.54
C ILE A 110 -7.10 -8.56 -1.50
N SER A 111 -7.57 -9.73 -1.10
CA SER A 111 -7.32 -11.00 -1.79
C SER A 111 -8.11 -11.11 -3.09
N ASP A 112 -7.81 -12.18 -3.84
CA ASP A 112 -8.45 -12.46 -5.13
C ASP A 112 -9.98 -12.36 -5.03
N PHE A 113 -10.59 -11.61 -5.94
CA PHE A 113 -12.04 -11.42 -6.00
C PHE A 113 -12.70 -10.82 -4.75
N GLY A 114 -11.94 -10.18 -3.84
CA GLY A 114 -12.46 -9.69 -2.55
C GLY A 114 -13.74 -8.85 -2.64
N PHE A 115 -13.86 -8.00 -3.66
CA PHE A 115 -15.03 -7.15 -3.98
C PHE A 115 -15.49 -7.34 -5.44
N TYR A 116 -15.30 -8.55 -5.99
CA TYR A 116 -15.68 -8.87 -7.35
C TYR A 116 -17.18 -8.68 -7.58
N GLU A 117 -17.57 -7.96 -8.63
CA GLU A 117 -18.96 -7.63 -8.99
C GLU A 117 -19.74 -6.80 -7.97
N CYS A 118 -19.05 -5.99 -7.15
CA CYS A 118 -19.68 -4.95 -6.33
C CYS A 118 -20.16 -3.76 -7.20
N SER A 119 -21.10 -4.02 -8.11
CA SER A 119 -21.40 -3.15 -9.25
C SER A 119 -22.05 -1.81 -8.91
N SER A 120 -22.59 -1.63 -7.69
CA SER A 120 -23.22 -0.39 -7.22
C SER A 120 -22.27 0.59 -6.53
N VAL A 121 -21.04 0.15 -6.21
CA VAL A 121 -20.05 0.98 -5.52
C VAL A 121 -19.61 2.13 -6.42
N LYS A 122 -19.77 3.36 -5.94
CA LYS A 122 -19.37 4.60 -6.62
C LYS A 122 -18.07 5.17 -6.06
N LYS A 123 -17.80 4.93 -4.77
CA LYS A 123 -16.63 5.46 -4.06
C LYS A 123 -16.06 4.40 -3.12
N ILE A 124 -14.74 4.29 -3.13
CA ILE A 124 -13.98 3.44 -2.21
C ILE A 124 -13.00 4.35 -1.46
N VAL A 125 -12.98 4.22 -0.14
CA VAL A 125 -11.95 4.82 0.72
C VAL A 125 -10.98 3.72 1.10
N PHE A 126 -9.80 3.75 0.48
CA PHE A 126 -8.71 2.82 0.78
C PHE A 126 -7.92 3.29 2.01
N PRO A 127 -7.45 2.38 2.88
CA PRO A 127 -6.61 2.74 4.00
C PRO A 127 -5.17 2.99 3.54
N LYS A 128 -4.46 3.86 4.25
CA LYS A 128 -3.03 4.14 3.99
C LYS A 128 -2.15 2.92 4.22
N SER A 129 -2.61 1.96 5.02
CA SER A 129 -1.90 0.69 5.28
C SER A 129 -1.97 -0.33 4.13
N LEU A 130 -2.78 -0.09 3.09
CA LEU A 130 -2.97 -1.07 2.02
C LEU A 130 -1.71 -1.17 1.15
N THR A 131 -1.17 -2.37 1.04
CA THR A 131 0.04 -2.66 0.25
C THR A 131 -0.25 -3.49 -0.99
N THR A 132 -1.33 -4.28 -0.98
CA THR A 132 -1.58 -5.27 -2.03
C THR A 132 -3.06 -5.38 -2.39
N ILE A 133 -3.36 -5.29 -3.69
CA ILE A 133 -4.67 -5.58 -4.28
C ILE A 133 -4.46 -6.73 -5.27
N CYS A 134 -5.15 -7.84 -5.06
CA CYS A 134 -4.88 -9.07 -5.81
C CYS A 134 -5.82 -9.26 -7.03
N TYR A 135 -5.80 -10.47 -7.60
CA TYR A 135 -6.44 -10.78 -8.87
C TYR A 135 -7.94 -10.50 -8.85
N CYS A 136 -8.46 -9.75 -9.83
CA CYS A 136 -9.88 -9.41 -9.95
C CYS A 136 -10.52 -8.81 -8.67
N ALA A 137 -9.73 -8.21 -7.76
CA ALA A 137 -10.22 -7.81 -6.44
C ALA A 137 -11.40 -6.82 -6.51
N PHE A 138 -11.42 -5.89 -7.46
CA PHE A 138 -12.50 -4.94 -7.73
C PHE A 138 -13.03 -5.06 -9.17
N ASP A 139 -12.85 -6.22 -9.79
CA ASP A 139 -13.30 -6.44 -11.15
C ASP A 139 -14.83 -6.34 -11.23
N ASN A 140 -15.31 -5.73 -12.31
CA ASN A 140 -16.72 -5.47 -12.57
C ASN A 140 -17.42 -4.54 -11.53
N CYS A 141 -16.68 -3.69 -10.80
CA CYS A 141 -17.22 -2.59 -9.99
C CYS A 141 -17.71 -1.41 -10.87
N LYS A 142 -18.71 -1.64 -11.72
CA LYS A 142 -19.09 -0.77 -12.84
C LYS A 142 -19.43 0.67 -12.45
N SER A 143 -19.99 0.90 -11.27
CA SER A 143 -20.43 2.25 -10.84
C SER A 143 -19.30 3.13 -10.30
N LEU A 144 -18.09 2.61 -10.14
CA LEU A 144 -16.99 3.35 -9.52
C LEU A 144 -16.61 4.53 -10.42
N THR A 145 -16.54 5.75 -9.86
CA THR A 145 -16.30 6.97 -10.64
C THR A 145 -14.87 7.49 -10.53
N ALA A 146 -14.13 7.06 -9.51
CA ALA A 146 -12.74 7.43 -9.29
C ALA A 146 -12.00 6.29 -8.57
N ILE A 147 -10.68 6.22 -8.76
CA ILE A 147 -9.79 5.30 -8.05
C ILE A 147 -8.69 6.15 -7.43
N ASP A 148 -8.79 6.38 -6.13
CA ASP A 148 -7.79 7.10 -5.34
C ASP A 148 -6.90 6.08 -4.60
N LEU A 149 -5.85 5.60 -5.29
CA LEU A 149 -4.94 4.60 -4.73
C LEU A 149 -4.12 5.19 -3.55
N PRO A 150 -3.94 4.44 -2.44
CA PRO A 150 -3.15 4.91 -1.32
C PRO A 150 -1.65 4.92 -1.64
N GLU A 151 -0.90 5.86 -1.05
CA GLU A 151 0.52 6.10 -1.35
C GLU A 151 1.48 4.94 -1.02
N ASN A 152 1.03 3.93 -0.27
CA ASN A 152 1.86 2.79 0.13
C ASN A 152 1.61 1.53 -0.70
N ILE A 153 0.68 1.57 -1.66
CA ILE A 153 0.37 0.40 -2.50
C ILE A 153 1.59 -0.03 -3.30
N LYS A 154 1.89 -1.34 -3.28
CA LYS A 154 3.06 -1.95 -3.94
C LYS A 154 2.66 -2.80 -5.12
N ASP A 155 1.61 -3.61 -4.96
CA ASP A 155 1.24 -4.63 -5.93
C ASP A 155 -0.25 -4.52 -6.29
N ILE A 156 -0.51 -4.46 -7.60
CA ILE A 156 -1.86 -4.43 -8.17
C ILE A 156 -1.99 -5.61 -9.12
N GLY A 157 -2.94 -6.50 -8.83
CA GLY A 157 -3.10 -7.78 -9.51
C GLY A 157 -3.68 -7.67 -10.91
N ILE A 158 -3.58 -8.79 -11.64
CA ILE A 158 -4.18 -8.96 -12.96
C ILE A 158 -5.69 -8.70 -12.86
N PHE A 159 -6.24 -7.92 -13.78
CA PHE A 159 -7.65 -7.50 -13.83
C PHE A 159 -8.19 -6.87 -12.54
N ALA A 160 -7.35 -6.39 -11.61
CA ALA A 160 -7.78 -5.90 -10.31
C ALA A 160 -8.90 -4.84 -10.37
N PHE A 161 -8.89 -3.97 -11.37
CA PHE A 161 -9.90 -2.94 -11.63
C PHE A 161 -10.44 -3.02 -13.08
N SER A 162 -10.56 -4.23 -13.63
CA SER A 162 -11.22 -4.46 -14.92
C SER A 162 -12.74 -4.21 -14.83
N GLY A 163 -13.37 -3.87 -15.96
CA GLY A 163 -14.82 -3.62 -16.02
C GLY A 163 -15.28 -2.31 -15.39
N ILE A 164 -14.36 -1.43 -14.96
CA ILE A 164 -14.67 -0.12 -14.36
C ILE A 164 -14.79 0.94 -15.46
N VAL A 165 -15.94 0.95 -16.12
CA VAL A 165 -16.17 1.73 -17.35
C VAL A 165 -16.29 3.24 -17.15
N ASN A 166 -16.56 3.68 -15.92
CA ASN A 166 -16.79 5.10 -15.59
C ASN A 166 -15.51 5.84 -15.17
N VAL A 167 -14.40 5.13 -14.96
CA VAL A 167 -13.09 5.73 -14.65
C VAL A 167 -12.31 5.89 -15.94
N LYS A 168 -11.99 7.13 -16.31
CA LYS A 168 -11.26 7.45 -17.55
C LYS A 168 -9.77 7.71 -17.33
N SER A 169 -9.36 7.91 -16.09
CA SER A 169 -7.96 8.00 -15.74
C SER A 169 -7.69 7.55 -14.33
N VAL A 170 -6.50 7.03 -14.08
CA VAL A 170 -6.02 6.69 -12.74
C VAL A 170 -4.64 7.28 -12.52
N LEU A 171 -4.42 7.87 -11.33
CA LEU A 171 -3.09 8.22 -10.87
C LEU A 171 -2.51 7.03 -10.11
N ILE A 172 -1.42 6.48 -10.63
CA ILE A 172 -0.71 5.36 -10.01
C ILE A 172 0.45 5.93 -9.18
N PRO A 173 0.47 5.71 -7.85
CA PRO A 173 1.52 6.22 -6.98
C PRO A 173 2.91 5.64 -7.32
N LYS A 174 3.97 6.40 -7.03
CA LYS A 174 5.37 5.99 -7.24
C LYS A 174 5.76 4.75 -6.44
N SER A 175 5.03 4.44 -5.37
CA SER A 175 5.23 3.27 -4.54
C SER A 175 4.96 1.94 -5.25
N VAL A 176 4.17 1.96 -6.33
CA VAL A 176 3.76 0.76 -7.05
C VAL A 176 4.95 0.16 -7.77
N VAL A 177 5.21 -1.11 -7.48
CA VAL A 177 6.29 -1.89 -8.05
C VAL A 177 5.78 -2.78 -9.17
N SER A 178 4.58 -3.35 -9.02
CA SER A 178 4.02 -4.31 -9.97
C SER A 178 2.56 -4.04 -10.29
N ILE A 179 2.22 -4.14 -11.57
CA ILE A 179 0.87 -3.96 -12.11
C ILE A 179 0.59 -5.11 -13.06
N GLY A 180 -0.43 -5.91 -12.75
CA GLY A 180 -0.83 -7.05 -13.55
C GLY A 180 -1.50 -6.64 -14.86
N GLU A 181 -1.45 -7.55 -15.84
CA GLU A 181 -2.19 -7.43 -17.10
C GLU A 181 -3.67 -7.06 -16.84
N GLY A 182 -4.19 -6.14 -17.63
CA GLY A 182 -5.62 -5.83 -17.54
C GLY A 182 -6.06 -5.10 -16.27
N ALA A 183 -5.13 -4.72 -15.38
CA ALA A 183 -5.48 -4.11 -14.10
C ALA A 183 -6.36 -2.87 -14.23
N PHE A 184 -6.12 -2.01 -15.23
CA PHE A 184 -6.83 -0.75 -15.44
C PHE A 184 -7.17 -0.52 -16.91
N GLY A 185 -8.28 0.17 -17.19
CA GLY A 185 -8.61 0.61 -18.54
C GLY A 185 -9.13 -0.50 -19.45
N TYR A 186 -9.69 -1.58 -18.88
CA TYR A 186 -10.34 -2.65 -19.64
C TYR A 186 -11.83 -2.71 -19.31
N LYS A 187 -12.63 -3.01 -20.32
CA LYS A 187 -14.09 -3.22 -20.25
C LYS A 187 -14.46 -4.57 -20.83
N TYR A 188 -15.58 -5.12 -20.39
CA TYR A 188 -16.13 -6.34 -21.00
C TYR A 188 -16.86 -6.04 -22.31
N VAL A 189 -16.55 -6.81 -23.34
CA VAL A 189 -17.22 -6.84 -24.65
C VAL A 189 -17.81 -8.23 -24.87
N GLY A 190 -18.88 -8.53 -24.13
CA GLY A 190 -19.48 -9.85 -24.07
C GLY A 190 -19.15 -10.61 -22.78
N ARG A 191 -19.40 -11.92 -22.76
CA ARG A 191 -19.41 -12.71 -21.52
C ARG A 191 -18.02 -12.99 -20.95
N PHE A 192 -17.01 -13.16 -21.81
CA PHE A 192 -15.67 -13.59 -21.41
C PHE A 192 -14.55 -12.84 -22.13
N SER A 193 -14.89 -11.76 -22.82
CA SER A 193 -13.94 -10.98 -23.61
C SER A 193 -13.79 -9.60 -22.98
N VAL A 194 -12.55 -9.20 -22.76
CA VAL A 194 -12.21 -7.84 -22.35
C VAL A 194 -11.55 -7.10 -23.50
N GLN A 195 -11.79 -5.81 -23.57
CA GLN A 195 -11.17 -4.90 -24.51
C GLN A 195 -10.66 -3.68 -23.75
N GLN A 196 -9.57 -3.10 -24.23
CA GLN A 196 -9.11 -1.81 -23.75
C GLN A 196 -10.16 -0.71 -24.00
N MET A 197 -10.13 0.28 -23.13
CA MET A 197 -10.91 1.51 -23.29
C MET A 197 -10.06 2.53 -24.02
N ASP A 198 -10.48 2.90 -25.24
CA ASP A 198 -9.74 3.83 -26.11
C ASP A 198 -9.55 5.23 -25.48
N ASP A 199 -10.41 5.60 -24.54
CA ASP A 199 -10.39 6.89 -23.84
C ASP A 199 -9.70 6.84 -22.45
N PHE A 200 -9.05 5.72 -22.10
CA PHE A 200 -8.40 5.57 -20.82
C PHE A 200 -6.99 6.16 -20.79
N THR A 201 -6.67 6.90 -19.72
CA THR A 201 -5.36 7.54 -19.52
C THR A 201 -4.72 7.07 -18.22
N VAL A 202 -3.47 6.61 -18.31
CA VAL A 202 -2.64 6.31 -17.16
C VAL A 202 -1.86 7.57 -16.75
N LYS A 203 -2.00 7.99 -15.49
CA LYS A 203 -1.18 9.06 -14.91
C LYS A 203 -0.20 8.46 -13.91
N GLY A 204 1.02 8.98 -13.87
CA GLY A 204 2.04 8.49 -12.95
C GLY A 204 3.38 9.18 -13.16
N TYR A 205 4.45 8.59 -12.66
CA TYR A 205 5.77 9.21 -12.67
C TYR A 205 6.66 8.61 -13.76
N LYS A 206 7.59 9.40 -14.28
CA LYS A 206 8.61 8.89 -15.22
C LYS A 206 9.44 7.78 -14.58
N GLY A 207 9.73 6.72 -15.32
CA GLY A 207 10.45 5.53 -14.87
C GLY A 207 9.68 4.63 -13.90
N SER A 208 8.40 4.92 -13.62
CA SER A 208 7.59 4.13 -12.68
C SER A 208 6.91 2.93 -13.34
N ALA A 209 6.38 2.02 -12.53
CA ALA A 209 5.51 0.93 -12.99
C ALA A 209 4.30 1.43 -13.79
N ALA A 210 3.83 2.66 -13.54
CA ALA A 210 2.75 3.29 -14.29
C ALA A 210 3.12 3.58 -15.75
N GLU A 211 4.30 4.17 -15.97
CA GLU A 211 4.80 4.45 -17.33
C GLU A 211 5.04 3.13 -18.08
N LYS A 212 5.64 2.14 -17.40
CA LYS A 212 5.81 0.81 -17.97
C LYS A 212 4.49 0.16 -18.35
N TYR A 213 3.50 0.16 -17.46
CA TYR A 213 2.18 -0.39 -17.74
C TYR A 213 1.51 0.31 -18.94
N ALA A 214 1.57 1.63 -18.98
CA ALA A 214 1.03 2.38 -20.11
C ALA A 214 1.73 2.02 -21.43
N SER A 215 3.05 1.90 -21.42
CA SER A 215 3.83 1.52 -22.60
C SER A 215 3.58 0.08 -23.06
N ASP A 216 3.56 -0.89 -22.12
CA ASP A 216 3.40 -2.31 -22.43
C ASP A 216 2.03 -2.60 -23.08
N TYR A 217 1.00 -1.88 -22.65
CA TYR A 217 -0.37 -2.07 -23.10
C TYR A 217 -0.87 -0.96 -24.03
N GLY A 218 -0.04 0.01 -24.42
CA GLY A 218 -0.42 1.04 -25.39
C GLY A 218 -1.43 2.10 -24.90
N PHE A 219 -1.49 2.36 -23.58
CA PHE A 219 -2.32 3.43 -23.03
C PHE A 219 -1.65 4.80 -23.17
N LYS A 220 -2.49 5.84 -23.27
CA LYS A 220 -2.02 7.23 -23.12
C LYS A 220 -1.42 7.41 -21.73
N PHE A 221 -0.18 7.91 -21.67
CA PHE A 221 0.50 8.23 -20.43
C PHE A 221 0.62 9.74 -20.22
N ILE A 222 0.31 10.21 -19.01
CA ILE A 222 0.59 11.59 -18.56
C ILE A 222 1.54 11.50 -17.37
N ALA A 223 2.71 12.13 -17.51
CA ALA A 223 3.65 12.25 -16.41
C ALA A 223 3.17 13.33 -15.43
N GLU A 224 3.06 12.96 -14.16
CA GLU A 224 2.90 13.90 -13.06
C GLU A 224 4.26 14.48 -12.70
N ALA A 225 4.27 15.78 -12.38
CA ALA A 225 5.43 16.38 -11.76
C ALA A 225 5.65 15.69 -10.41
N GLU A 226 6.92 15.39 -10.10
CA GLU A 226 7.24 15.07 -8.73
C GLU A 226 6.81 16.27 -7.89
N LYS A 227 5.91 16.03 -6.92
CA LYS A 227 5.90 16.89 -5.75
C LYS A 227 7.28 16.69 -5.16
N THR A 228 8.22 17.57 -5.48
CA THR A 228 9.31 17.83 -4.57
C THR A 228 8.61 18.09 -3.26
N ASP A 229 8.85 17.25 -2.25
CA ASP A 229 8.34 17.47 -0.91
C ASP A 229 8.82 18.85 -0.48
N GLY A 230 8.01 19.86 -0.81
CA GLY A 230 8.22 21.28 -0.55
C GLY A 230 7.85 21.63 0.87
N GLU A 231 7.71 20.63 1.74
CA GLU A 231 8.24 20.74 3.08
C GLU A 231 9.66 20.17 3.04
N THR A 232 10.61 20.96 2.56
CA THR A 232 11.95 20.90 3.14
C THR A 232 11.71 21.07 4.63
N LYS A 233 11.76 19.97 5.39
CA LYS A 233 11.82 20.02 6.85
C LYS A 233 12.90 21.03 7.14
N LYS A 234 12.54 22.25 7.58
CA LYS A 234 13.51 23.33 7.77
C LYS A 234 14.55 22.80 8.76
N ILE A 235 15.72 22.43 8.25
CA ILE A 235 16.80 21.98 9.09
C ILE A 235 17.47 23.26 9.56
N LYS A 236 17.31 23.57 10.84
CA LYS A 236 17.95 24.71 11.46
C LYS A 236 19.46 24.66 11.17
N GLY A 237 20.01 25.71 10.58
CA GLY A 237 21.41 25.75 10.16
C GLY A 237 21.76 25.14 8.80
N ASP A 238 20.80 24.57 8.05
CA ASP A 238 20.99 24.27 6.62
C ASP A 238 20.71 25.54 5.81
N LEU A 239 21.77 26.23 5.42
CA LEU A 239 21.72 27.52 4.73
C LEU A 239 21.85 27.36 3.23
N ASN A 240 22.02 26.13 2.75
CA ASN A 240 22.16 25.84 1.33
C ASN A 240 21.02 24.98 0.76
N GLY A 241 20.16 24.43 1.61
CA GLY A 241 19.00 23.63 1.25
C GLY A 241 19.35 22.22 0.76
N ASP A 242 20.56 21.72 1.06
CA ASP A 242 21.02 20.39 0.65
C ASP A 242 20.59 19.26 1.61
N GLY A 243 19.90 19.62 2.69
CA GLY A 243 19.41 18.70 3.72
C GLY A 243 20.45 18.29 4.74
N LYS A 244 21.63 18.94 4.79
CA LYS A 244 22.73 18.64 5.72
C LYS A 244 23.32 19.92 6.30
N VAL A 245 23.63 19.90 7.59
CA VAL A 245 24.36 20.99 8.24
C VAL A 245 25.86 20.67 8.26
N ASN A 246 26.66 21.41 7.49
CA ASN A 246 28.09 21.17 7.31
C ASN A 246 28.91 22.47 7.11
N VAL A 247 30.19 22.32 6.78
CA VAL A 247 31.12 23.47 6.63
C VAL A 247 30.68 24.48 5.57
N THR A 248 29.92 24.04 4.56
CA THR A 248 29.40 24.94 3.53
C THR A 248 28.37 25.92 4.11
N ASP A 249 27.55 25.51 5.08
CA ASP A 249 26.59 26.37 5.78
C ASP A 249 27.29 27.41 6.64
N THR A 250 28.33 27.01 7.38
CA THR A 250 29.16 27.95 8.15
C THR A 250 29.83 28.99 7.24
N THR A 251 30.23 28.59 6.04
CA THR A 251 30.84 29.49 5.05
C THR A 251 29.81 30.48 4.51
N LYS A 252 28.58 30.04 4.25
CA LYS A 252 27.48 30.92 3.85
C LYS A 252 27.09 31.91 4.94
N LEU A 253 26.94 31.45 6.19
CA LEU A 253 26.63 32.34 7.30
C LEU A 253 27.74 33.39 7.50
N ALA A 254 29.01 32.99 7.41
CA ALA A 254 30.13 33.91 7.48
C ALA A 254 30.16 34.93 6.33
N ALA A 255 29.76 34.53 5.12
CA ALA A 255 29.67 35.44 3.98
C ALA A 255 28.50 36.44 4.12
N PHE A 256 27.35 35.98 4.64
CA PHE A 256 26.20 36.82 4.95
C PHE A 256 26.55 37.87 6.01
N LEU A 257 27.18 37.48 7.12
CA LEU A 257 27.62 38.40 8.18
C LEU A 257 28.65 39.43 7.70
N LYS A 258 29.40 39.12 6.63
CA LYS A 258 30.33 40.05 5.96
C LYS A 258 29.66 40.91 4.88
N GLY A 259 28.34 40.80 4.70
CA GLY A 259 27.58 41.54 3.69
C GLY A 259 27.87 41.14 2.25
N LYS A 260 28.49 39.96 2.01
CA LYS A 260 28.89 39.52 0.67
C LYS A 260 27.76 38.84 -0.11
N ILE A 261 26.78 38.28 0.60
CA ILE A 261 25.63 37.55 0.04
C ILE A 261 24.38 37.85 0.85
N SER A 262 23.21 37.63 0.26
CA SER A 262 21.94 37.46 0.97
C SER A 262 21.66 35.97 1.21
N LEU A 263 20.97 35.64 2.29
CA LEU A 263 20.51 34.27 2.53
C LEU A 263 19.26 33.96 1.68
N PRO A 264 19.07 32.70 1.22
CA PRO A 264 17.86 32.30 0.52
C PRO A 264 16.61 32.48 1.39
N GLU A 265 15.45 32.71 0.78
CA GLU A 265 14.19 32.76 1.51
C GLU A 265 13.88 31.41 2.18
N GLY A 266 13.42 31.45 3.43
CA GLY A 266 12.95 30.26 4.15
C GLY A 266 13.99 29.48 4.94
N VAL A 267 15.29 29.85 4.87
CA VAL A 267 16.34 29.25 5.72
C VAL A 267 16.27 29.78 7.16
N ASP A 268 16.59 28.92 8.13
CA ASP A 268 16.68 29.30 9.55
C ASP A 268 18.16 29.46 9.95
N ALA A 269 18.61 30.71 9.99
CA ALA A 269 19.98 31.11 10.33
C ALA A 269 20.13 31.66 11.75
N ASP A 270 19.02 31.76 12.51
CA ASP A 270 19.02 32.16 13.92
C ASP A 270 19.22 30.92 14.78
N ILE A 271 20.47 30.51 14.92
CA ILE A 271 20.86 29.24 15.52
C ILE A 271 20.57 29.22 17.02
N ASN A 272 20.73 30.36 17.71
CA ASN A 272 20.42 30.46 19.14
C ASN A 272 18.95 30.80 19.45
N GLY A 273 18.16 31.23 18.48
CA GLY A 273 16.76 31.60 18.66
C GLY A 273 16.56 32.96 19.33
N ASP A 274 17.53 33.88 19.24
CA ASP A 274 17.47 35.20 19.88
C ASP A 274 16.83 36.29 18.99
N GLY A 275 16.43 35.92 17.76
CA GLY A 275 15.82 36.79 16.77
C GLY A 275 16.82 37.64 15.98
N LYS A 276 18.13 37.43 16.14
CA LYS A 276 19.19 38.22 15.49
C LYS A 276 20.27 37.33 14.90
N ILE A 277 20.36 37.30 13.57
CA ILE A 277 21.43 36.59 12.87
C ILE A 277 22.76 37.35 13.02
N ASN A 278 23.67 36.83 13.85
CA ASN A 278 24.95 37.47 14.15
C ASN A 278 26.10 36.46 14.37
N VAL A 279 27.25 36.93 14.86
CA VAL A 279 28.46 36.10 15.06
C VAL A 279 28.26 34.97 16.09
N THR A 280 27.30 35.10 17.00
CA THR A 280 26.95 34.04 17.94
C THR A 280 26.36 32.83 17.22
N ASP A 281 25.53 33.04 16.20
CA ASP A 281 24.95 31.99 15.38
C ASP A 281 26.00 31.25 14.59
N LEU A 282 26.95 31.98 13.99
CA LEU A 282 28.08 31.39 13.28
C LEU A 282 28.92 30.51 14.20
N THR A 283 29.14 30.95 15.44
CA THR A 283 29.92 30.19 16.42
C THR A 283 29.21 28.90 16.81
N LEU A 284 27.90 28.94 17.01
CA LEU A 284 27.09 27.78 17.33
C LEU A 284 27.02 26.81 16.15
N LEU A 285 26.77 27.30 14.95
CA LEU A 285 26.76 26.50 13.74
C LEU A 285 28.10 25.78 13.54
N ALA A 286 29.22 26.47 13.73
CA ALA A 286 30.55 25.89 13.64
C ALA A 286 30.83 24.84 14.74
N ALA A 287 30.29 25.02 15.95
CA ALA A 287 30.38 24.02 17.01
C ALA A 287 29.57 22.77 16.68
N CYS A 288 28.39 22.93 16.06
CA CYS A 288 27.54 21.84 15.61
C CYS A 288 28.18 21.03 14.47
N VAL A 289 28.76 21.71 13.48
CA VAL A 289 29.51 21.06 12.38
C VAL A 289 30.72 20.27 12.89
N LYS A 290 31.35 20.70 13.98
CA LYS A 290 32.47 19.99 14.62
C LYS A 290 32.03 18.87 15.58
N GLY A 291 30.72 18.64 15.73
CA GLY A 291 30.17 17.60 16.60
C GLY A 291 30.19 17.92 18.09
N TYR A 292 30.48 19.17 18.47
CA TYR A 292 30.48 19.57 19.88
C TYR A 292 29.09 19.84 20.45
N ARG A 293 28.09 20.06 19.58
CA ARG A 293 26.69 20.37 19.94
C ARG A 293 25.73 19.80 18.90
N ILE A 294 24.52 19.47 19.33
CA ILE A 294 23.41 19.04 18.46
C ILE A 294 22.45 20.23 18.30
N LEU A 295 21.96 20.44 17.07
CA LEU A 295 20.99 21.48 16.72
C LEU A 295 19.55 21.05 17.01
#